data_AF-A0A822GVN0-F1
#
_entry.id   AF-A0A822GVN0-F1
#
_cell.length_a   1.000
_cell.length_b   1.000
_cell.length_c   1.000
_cell.angle_alpha   90.00
_cell.angle_beta   90.00
_cell.angle_gamma   90.00
#
_symmetry.space_group_name_H-M   'P 1'
#
loop_
_entity.id
_entity.type
_entity.pdbx_description
1 polymer ?
#
loop_
_entity_poly.entity_id
_entity_poly.type
_entity_poly.pdbx_seq_one_letter_code
_entity_poly.pdbx_strand_id
1 'polypeptide(L)'
;SAEGKSAEHGGKAAEGKSAEHGGKSAEGKSAEHGGKSAENKAQSSGEKHQGSVEGKSAEHGGKSAENKGQPSGEKHQGSAEGKSAEHGGKSAENKGQSSGEKHQGSAEGKSAEHGGKSAENKGQSSGEKHQGSVEGKSAEHGGKSAENKGQPSGEKHQGSAEGKSAEHGGKSAENKDQSSGEKHQGSVEAKSAEHGGKSAENKGQSSGEKHQGSAEGKSAEHGGKAAEGKSAEHGGKSAEG
;
A
#
# COMPACT_ATOMS: atom_id res chain seq x y z
N SER A 1 3.85 14.28 -19.22
CA SER A 1 4.27 13.32 -18.19
C SER A 1 5.71 13.61 -17.81
N ALA A 2 6.07 13.40 -16.55
CA ALA A 2 7.45 13.47 -16.06
C ALA A 2 8.02 12.06 -15.88
N GLU A 3 9.31 11.88 -16.16
CA GLU A 3 9.99 10.60 -16.00
C GLU A 3 11.34 10.80 -15.31
N GLY A 4 11.60 10.02 -14.26
CA GLY A 4 12.88 9.96 -13.56
C GLY A 4 13.41 8.54 -13.55
N LYS A 5 14.67 8.34 -13.94
CA LYS A 5 15.33 7.04 -13.96
C LYS A 5 16.72 7.16 -13.33
N SER A 6 17.03 6.26 -12.41
CA SER A 6 18.36 6.11 -11.83
C SER A 6 18.73 4.64 -11.73
N ALA A 7 19.98 4.31 -12.05
CA ALA A 7 20.54 2.98 -11.90
C ALA A 7 22.00 3.10 -11.46
N GLU A 8 22.37 2.46 -10.35
CA GLU A 8 23.74 2.50 -9.84
C GLU A 8 24.30 1.09 -9.56
N HIS A 9 25.63 1.00 -9.59
CA HIS A 9 26.38 -0.22 -9.27
C HIS A 9 27.55 0.14 -8.35
N GLY A 10 27.69 -0.58 -7.22
CA GLY A 10 28.90 -0.50 -6.38
C GLY A 10 28.90 0.58 -5.29
N GLY A 11 28.03 0.45 -4.28
CA GLY A 11 28.21 1.13 -2.99
C GLY A 11 27.48 2.47 -2.80
N LYS A 12 26.89 3.03 -3.86
CA LYS A 12 26.10 4.27 -3.81
C LYS A 12 24.61 3.98 -3.87
N ALA A 13 23.79 4.95 -3.48
CA ALA A 13 22.35 4.81 -3.45
C ALA A 13 21.75 5.33 -4.76
N ALA A 14 20.91 4.52 -5.41
CA ALA A 14 20.18 4.95 -6.58
C ALA A 14 18.93 5.74 -6.14
N GLU A 15 18.80 6.98 -6.61
CA GLU A 15 17.65 7.84 -6.30
C GLU A 15 16.91 8.23 -7.58
N GLY A 16 15.70 7.68 -7.77
CA GLY A 16 14.76 8.07 -8.82
C GLY A 16 13.82 9.17 -8.32
N LYS A 17 13.77 10.31 -9.01
CA LYS A 17 12.85 11.40 -8.69
C LYS A 17 12.09 11.83 -9.94
N SER A 18 10.76 11.84 -9.84
CA SER A 18 9.88 12.35 -10.87
C SER A 18 8.83 13.23 -10.22
N ALA A 19 8.75 14.48 -10.66
CA ALA A 19 7.77 15.44 -10.18
C ALA A 19 7.11 16.11 -11.37
N GLU A 20 5.78 16.12 -11.40
CA GLU A 20 4.99 16.76 -12.43
C GLU A 20 4.04 17.79 -11.81
N HIS A 21 3.89 18.93 -12.49
CA HIS A 21 2.97 19.98 -12.08
C HIS A 21 2.03 20.27 -13.25
N GLY A 22 0.72 20.21 -13.00
CA GLY A 22 -0.30 20.36 -14.04
C GLY A 22 -1.23 19.17 -14.22
N GLY A 23 -1.14 18.17 -13.34
CA GLY A 23 -2.13 17.11 -13.24
C GLY A 23 -1.93 15.94 -14.22
N LYS A 24 -0.71 15.74 -14.73
CA LYS A 24 -0.35 14.66 -15.66
C LYS A 24 0.42 13.55 -14.95
N SER A 25 0.63 12.44 -15.64
CA SER A 25 1.34 11.29 -15.08
C SER A 25 2.81 11.57 -14.74
N ALA A 26 3.31 10.92 -13.68
CA ALA A 26 4.71 10.93 -13.27
C ALA A 26 5.20 9.50 -13.06
N GLU A 27 6.32 9.13 -13.68
CA GLU A 27 6.94 7.82 -13.49
C GLU A 27 8.35 7.97 -12.92
N GLY A 28 8.65 7.23 -11.86
CA GLY A 28 9.99 7.17 -11.26
C GLY A 28 10.49 5.73 -11.20
N LYS A 29 11.76 5.52 -11.53
CA LYS A 29 12.43 4.21 -11.46
C LYS A 29 13.80 4.36 -10.81
N SER A 30 14.09 3.49 -9.85
CA SER A 30 15.40 3.34 -9.24
C SER A 30 15.81 1.86 -9.19
N ALA A 31 17.05 1.56 -9.54
CA ALA A 31 17.60 0.22 -9.45
C ALA A 31 19.04 0.25 -8.92
N GLU A 32 19.39 -0.67 -8.03
CA GLU A 32 20.70 -0.67 -7.37
C GLU A 32 21.24 -2.09 -7.19
N HIS A 33 22.55 -2.27 -7.36
CA HIS A 33 23.23 -3.55 -7.18
C HIS A 33 24.50 -3.40 -6.34
N GLY A 34 24.52 -4.09 -5.19
CA GLY A 34 25.68 -4.21 -4.30
C GLY A 34 26.03 -2.97 -3.47
N GLY A 35 25.07 -2.06 -3.30
CA GLY A 35 25.22 -0.77 -2.64
C GLY A 35 24.33 -0.62 -1.41
N LYS A 36 23.88 0.61 -1.14
CA LYS A 36 23.21 0.92 0.14
C LYS A 36 21.70 0.83 0.06
N SER A 37 21.08 1.39 -0.99
CA SER A 37 19.62 1.48 -1.14
C SER A 37 19.21 1.94 -2.54
N ALA A 38 18.03 1.50 -2.98
CA ALA A 38 17.30 2.08 -4.11
C ALA A 38 16.06 2.85 -3.59
N GLU A 39 16.05 4.18 -3.72
CA GLU A 39 14.90 5.02 -3.37
C GLU A 39 14.27 5.59 -4.64
N ASN A 40 12.94 5.60 -4.69
CA ASN A 40 12.21 6.28 -5.74
C ASN A 40 11.03 7.10 -5.19
N LYS A 41 10.90 8.32 -5.72
CA LYS A 41 9.82 9.24 -5.40
C LYS A 41 9.18 9.78 -6.67
N ALA A 42 7.93 9.40 -6.90
CA ALA A 42 7.10 9.92 -7.98
C ALA A 42 5.96 10.75 -7.40
N GLN A 43 5.81 12.00 -7.86
CA GLN A 43 4.79 12.93 -7.39
C GLN A 43 4.14 13.67 -8.55
N SER A 44 2.85 13.94 -8.45
CA SER A 44 2.17 14.87 -9.36
C SER A 44 1.15 15.70 -8.61
N SER A 45 1.07 16.99 -8.93
CA SER A 45 0.10 17.91 -8.32
C SER A 45 -0.58 18.80 -9.34
N GLY A 46 -1.85 19.10 -9.12
CA GLY A 46 -2.60 20.08 -9.91
C GLY A 46 -4.02 20.29 -9.39
N GLU A 47 -4.63 21.43 -9.71
CA GLU A 47 -6.03 21.73 -9.33
C GLU A 47 -6.99 20.66 -9.88
N LYS A 48 -6.74 20.22 -11.11
CA LYS A 48 -7.35 19.05 -11.74
C LYS A 48 -6.25 18.08 -12.12
N HIS A 49 -6.22 16.92 -11.48
CA HIS A 49 -5.29 15.85 -11.80
C HIS A 49 -6.03 14.74 -12.55
N GLN A 50 -5.50 14.38 -13.72
CA GLN A 50 -5.94 13.26 -14.55
C GLN A 50 -4.71 12.47 -15.02
N GLY A 51 -4.33 11.44 -14.27
CA GLY A 51 -3.17 10.64 -14.62
C GLY A 51 -2.79 9.61 -13.57
N SER A 52 -1.68 8.92 -13.81
CA SER A 52 -1.14 7.92 -12.89
C SER A 52 0.24 8.33 -12.42
N VAL A 53 0.50 8.10 -11.14
CA VAL A 53 1.83 8.25 -10.54
C VAL A 53 2.35 6.85 -10.26
N GLU A 54 3.41 6.44 -10.93
CA GLU A 54 4.03 5.14 -10.73
C GLU A 54 5.45 5.30 -10.23
N GLY A 55 5.78 4.58 -9.16
CA GLY A 55 7.13 4.48 -8.65
C GLY A 55 7.61 3.04 -8.57
N LYS A 56 8.86 2.80 -8.96
CA LYS A 56 9.50 1.48 -8.89
C LYS A 56 10.89 1.59 -8.28
N SER A 57 11.18 0.76 -7.29
CA SER A 57 12.51 0.57 -6.70
C SER A 57 12.87 -0.90 -6.67
N ALA A 58 14.09 -1.23 -7.11
CA ALA A 58 14.62 -2.59 -7.05
C ALA A 58 16.04 -2.59 -6.52
N GLU A 59 16.36 -3.52 -5.63
CA GLU A 59 17.65 -3.59 -4.97
C GLU A 59 18.15 -5.04 -4.87
N HIS A 60 19.43 -5.28 -5.14
CA HIS A 60 20.07 -6.58 -4.97
C HIS A 60 21.40 -6.47 -4.19
N GLY A 61 21.45 -7.11 -3.00
CA GLY A 61 22.65 -7.26 -2.17
C GLY A 61 23.02 -6.07 -1.27
N GLY A 62 22.13 -5.09 -1.13
CA GLY A 62 22.23 -3.84 -0.38
C GLY A 62 21.37 -3.84 0.88
N LYS A 63 20.86 -2.68 1.32
CA LYS A 63 20.08 -2.60 2.57
C LYS A 63 18.59 -2.45 2.38
N SER A 64 18.10 -1.78 1.33
CA SER A 64 16.66 -1.53 1.20
C SER A 64 16.25 -0.98 -0.17
N ALA A 65 15.06 -1.38 -0.62
CA ALA A 65 14.32 -0.72 -1.70
C ALA A 65 13.13 0.06 -1.13
N GLU A 66 13.06 1.37 -1.34
CA GLU A 66 11.98 2.24 -0.88
C GLU A 66 11.30 2.95 -2.06
N ASN A 67 9.97 2.98 -2.06
CA ASN A 67 9.23 3.70 -3.08
C ASN A 67 8.05 4.51 -2.53
N LYS A 68 7.88 5.73 -3.05
CA LYS A 68 6.80 6.66 -2.70
C LYS A 68 6.11 7.20 -3.95
N GLY A 69 4.82 6.90 -4.10
CA GLY A 69 3.95 7.45 -5.15
C GLY A 69 2.89 8.38 -4.55
N GLN A 70 2.88 9.66 -4.95
CA GLN A 70 1.98 10.65 -4.37
C GLN A 70 1.34 11.62 -5.40
N PRO A 71 0.15 11.32 -5.93
CA PRO A 71 -0.67 12.31 -6.61
C PRO A 71 -1.55 13.12 -5.65
N SER A 72 -1.71 14.41 -5.91
CA SER A 72 -2.66 15.28 -5.19
C SER A 72 -3.33 16.32 -6.07
N GLY A 73 -4.58 16.68 -5.74
CA GLY A 73 -5.32 17.74 -6.43
C GLY A 73 -6.72 17.95 -5.88
N GLU A 74 -7.33 19.11 -6.12
CA GLU A 74 -8.70 19.39 -5.66
C GLU A 74 -9.71 18.42 -6.30
N LYS A 75 -9.54 18.16 -7.61
CA LYS A 75 -10.22 17.10 -8.36
C LYS A 75 -9.20 16.12 -8.89
N HIS A 76 -9.16 14.92 -8.32
CA HIS A 76 -8.23 13.88 -8.72
C HIS A 76 -8.97 12.71 -9.39
N GLN A 77 -8.56 12.36 -10.59
CA GLN A 77 -8.95 11.16 -11.32
C GLN A 77 -7.69 10.40 -11.73
N GLY A 78 -7.36 9.30 -11.05
CA GLY A 78 -6.05 8.72 -11.27
C GLY A 78 -5.70 7.55 -10.37
N SER A 79 -4.48 7.06 -10.52
CA SER A 79 -3.94 6.01 -9.66
C SER A 79 -2.56 6.35 -9.14
N ALA A 80 -2.28 5.93 -7.91
CA ALA A 80 -0.94 5.91 -7.34
C ALA A 80 -0.50 4.45 -7.26
N GLU A 81 0.52 4.05 -8.01
CA GLU A 81 1.12 2.72 -7.89
C GLU A 81 2.55 2.83 -7.39
N GLY A 82 2.89 1.97 -6.43
CA GLY A 82 4.25 1.81 -5.98
C GLY A 82 4.69 0.37 -5.93
N LYS A 83 5.94 0.12 -6.34
CA LYS A 83 6.54 -1.21 -6.35
C LYS A 83 7.95 -1.16 -5.75
N SER A 84 8.20 -1.99 -4.75
CA SER A 84 9.52 -2.20 -4.17
C SER A 84 9.87 -3.68 -4.18
N ALA A 85 11.06 -4.02 -4.67
CA ALA A 85 11.57 -5.39 -4.68
C ALA A 85 13.00 -5.42 -4.15
N GLU A 86 13.30 -6.38 -3.30
CA GLU A 86 14.60 -6.49 -2.65
C GLU A 86 15.06 -7.96 -2.59
N HIS A 87 16.34 -8.20 -2.86
CA HIS A 87 16.96 -9.51 -2.72
C HIS A 87 18.29 -9.46 -1.94
N GLY A 88 18.34 -10.14 -0.79
CA GLY A 88 19.55 -10.34 0.03
C GLY A 88 19.91 -9.20 1.01
N GLY A 89 19.05 -8.21 1.14
CA GLY A 89 19.18 -6.99 1.93
C GLY A 89 18.35 -7.01 3.21
N LYS A 90 17.76 -5.87 3.63
CA LYS A 90 17.00 -5.81 4.88
C LYS A 90 15.51 -5.52 4.72
N SER A 91 15.09 -4.80 3.69
CA SER A 91 13.70 -4.33 3.62
C SER A 91 13.27 -3.85 2.22
N ALA A 92 12.08 -4.25 1.81
CA ALA A 92 11.33 -3.60 0.74
C ALA A 92 10.15 -2.79 1.33
N GLU A 93 10.17 -1.46 1.21
CA GLU A 93 9.10 -0.58 1.68
C GLU A 93 8.43 0.13 0.51
N ASN A 94 7.11 0.17 0.52
CA ASN A 94 6.36 0.93 -0.47
C ASN A 94 5.21 1.73 0.15
N LYS A 95 5.05 2.97 -0.33
CA LYS A 95 4.03 3.90 0.12
C LYS A 95 3.29 4.54 -1.06
N GLY A 96 2.04 4.15 -1.26
CA GLY A 96 1.12 4.80 -2.21
C GLY A 96 0.18 5.72 -1.44
N GLN A 97 0.14 7.02 -1.78
CA GLN A 97 -0.78 7.97 -1.15
C GLN A 97 -1.49 8.83 -2.19
N SER A 98 -2.81 8.81 -2.23
CA SER A 98 -3.58 9.74 -3.09
C SER A 98 -4.50 10.63 -2.27
N SER A 99 -4.62 11.91 -2.63
CA SER A 99 -5.51 12.82 -1.93
C SER A 99 -6.16 13.89 -2.81
N GLY A 100 -7.38 14.26 -2.45
CA GLY A 100 -8.11 15.34 -3.11
C GLY A 100 -9.51 15.55 -2.55
N GLU A 101 -10.07 16.75 -2.70
CA GLU A 101 -11.42 17.05 -2.20
C GLU A 101 -12.47 16.16 -2.89
N LYS A 102 -12.36 16.01 -4.22
CA LYS A 102 -13.10 15.05 -5.03
C LYS A 102 -12.11 14.07 -5.66
N HIS A 103 -12.02 12.87 -5.10
CA HIS A 103 -11.09 11.83 -5.52
C HIS A 103 -11.83 10.66 -6.14
N GLN A 104 -11.45 10.29 -7.36
CA GLN A 104 -11.90 9.07 -8.02
C GLN A 104 -10.67 8.30 -8.51
N GLY A 105 -10.31 7.20 -7.86
CA GLY A 105 -9.01 6.60 -8.13
C GLY A 105 -8.59 5.49 -7.19
N SER A 106 -7.42 4.91 -7.46
CA SER A 106 -6.87 3.84 -6.63
C SER A 106 -5.46 4.14 -6.14
N ALA A 107 -5.13 3.62 -4.96
CA ALA A 107 -3.77 3.57 -4.45
C ALA A 107 -3.36 2.10 -4.32
N GLU A 108 -2.42 1.65 -5.15
CA GLU A 108 -1.86 0.31 -5.08
C GLU A 108 -0.41 0.35 -4.60
N GLY A 109 -0.07 -0.58 -3.72
CA GLY A 109 1.31 -0.78 -3.33
C GLY A 109 1.73 -2.24 -3.29
N LYS A 110 2.95 -2.52 -3.73
CA LYS A 110 3.53 -3.85 -3.79
C LYS A 110 4.94 -3.85 -3.22
N SER A 111 5.18 -4.70 -2.23
CA SER A 111 6.51 -4.93 -1.67
C SER A 111 6.83 -6.43 -1.72
N ALA A 112 7.99 -6.77 -2.23
CA ALA A 112 8.48 -8.14 -2.28
C ALA A 112 9.92 -8.22 -1.79
N GLU A 113 10.21 -9.19 -0.95
CA GLU A 113 11.52 -9.34 -0.33
C GLU A 113 11.93 -10.82 -0.29
N HIS A 114 13.21 -11.09 -0.58
CA HIS A 114 13.79 -12.43 -0.48
C HIS A 114 15.13 -12.42 0.28
N GLY A 115 15.19 -13.12 1.42
CA GLY A 115 16.39 -13.34 2.22
C GLY A 115 16.79 -12.23 3.19
N GLY A 116 15.93 -11.23 3.38
CA GLY A 116 16.07 -10.04 4.19
C GLY A 116 15.26 -10.08 5.48
N LYS A 117 14.68 -8.95 5.91
CA LYS A 117 13.92 -8.89 7.18
C LYS A 117 12.45 -8.55 7.01
N SER A 118 12.07 -7.72 6.05
CA SER A 118 10.68 -7.27 5.95
C SER A 118 10.26 -6.79 4.57
N ALA A 119 9.02 -7.10 4.20
CA ALA A 119 8.28 -6.42 3.15
C ALA A 119 7.15 -5.61 3.78
N GLU A 120 7.21 -4.28 3.72
CA GLU A 120 6.14 -3.40 4.22
C GLU A 120 5.48 -2.65 3.06
N ASN A 121 4.15 -2.60 3.08
CA ASN A 121 3.39 -1.78 2.16
C ASN A 121 2.33 -0.95 2.86
N LYS A 122 2.20 0.32 2.44
CA LYS A 122 1.21 1.25 2.98
C LYS A 122 0.50 2.00 1.86
N GLY A 123 -0.78 1.66 1.67
CA GLY A 123 -1.70 2.37 0.79
C GLY A 123 -2.59 3.32 1.59
N GLN A 124 -2.72 4.57 1.15
CA GLN A 124 -3.63 5.53 1.77
C GLN A 124 -4.35 6.34 0.70
N SER A 125 -5.65 6.55 0.89
CA SER A 125 -6.41 7.50 0.09
C SER A 125 -7.31 8.36 0.95
N SER A 126 -7.45 9.64 0.62
CA SER A 126 -8.27 10.56 1.41
C SER A 126 -8.94 11.64 0.56
N GLY A 127 -10.21 11.94 0.86
CA GLY A 127 -10.93 13.04 0.24
C GLY A 127 -12.30 13.31 0.85
N GLU A 128 -12.87 14.50 0.64
CA GLU A 128 -14.24 14.78 1.11
C GLU A 128 -15.25 13.86 0.42
N LYS A 129 -15.10 13.69 -0.90
CA LYS A 129 -15.82 12.70 -1.72
C LYS A 129 -14.81 11.76 -2.36
N HIS A 130 -14.72 10.55 -1.81
CA HIS A 130 -13.80 9.52 -2.29
C HIS A 130 -14.58 8.39 -2.97
N GLN A 131 -14.20 8.07 -4.20
CA GLN A 131 -14.63 6.86 -4.89
C GLN A 131 -13.44 6.06 -5.39
N GLY A 132 -13.26 4.82 -4.93
CA GLY A 132 -12.21 3.94 -5.43
C GLY A 132 -11.57 3.05 -4.37
N SER A 133 -10.38 2.53 -4.63
CA SER A 133 -9.82 1.42 -3.84
C SER A 133 -8.40 1.66 -3.38
N VAL A 134 -8.08 1.11 -2.21
CA VAL A 134 -6.71 0.98 -1.73
C VAL A 134 -6.37 -0.49 -1.75
N GLU A 135 -5.33 -0.88 -2.48
CA GLU A 135 -4.83 -2.25 -2.48
C GLU A 135 -3.38 -2.27 -2.02
N GLY A 136 -3.04 -3.24 -1.19
CA GLY A 136 -1.68 -3.45 -0.75
C GLY A 136 -1.27 -4.90 -0.72
N LYS A 137 -0.06 -5.17 -1.21
CA LYS A 137 0.49 -6.52 -1.31
C LYS A 137 1.91 -6.54 -0.74
N SER A 138 2.15 -7.41 0.23
CA SER A 138 3.47 -7.66 0.79
C SER A 138 3.77 -9.16 0.72
N ALA A 139 4.93 -9.51 0.19
CA ALA A 139 5.39 -10.89 0.09
C ALA A 139 6.83 -11.01 0.57
N GLU A 140 7.10 -12.03 1.37
CA GLU A 140 8.40 -12.23 2.00
C GLU A 140 8.78 -13.72 1.96
N HIS A 141 10.04 -14.01 1.67
CA HIS A 141 10.60 -15.35 1.72
C HIS A 141 11.96 -15.39 2.47
N GLY A 142 11.98 -16.07 3.62
CA GLY A 142 13.18 -16.36 4.40
C GLY A 142 13.60 -15.31 5.44
N GLY A 143 12.77 -14.31 5.67
CA GLY A 143 12.99 -13.13 6.50
C GLY A 143 12.17 -13.15 7.79
N LYS A 144 11.63 -12.00 8.21
CA LYS A 144 10.89 -11.91 9.48
C LYS A 144 9.43 -11.54 9.31
N SER A 145 9.07 -10.65 8.40
CA SER A 145 7.69 -10.16 8.35
C SER A 145 7.24 -9.62 7.00
N ALA A 146 6.02 -9.98 6.60
CA ALA A 146 5.27 -9.30 5.55
C ALA A 146 4.15 -8.48 6.19
N GLU A 147 4.19 -7.16 6.07
CA GLU A 147 3.19 -6.25 6.64
C GLU A 147 2.52 -5.42 5.56
N ASN A 148 1.19 -5.29 5.64
CA ASN A 148 0.47 -4.37 4.79
C ASN A 148 -0.60 -3.56 5.54
N LYS A 149 -0.77 -2.30 5.12
CA LYS A 149 -1.75 -1.36 5.67
C LYS A 149 -2.48 -0.58 4.58
N GLY A 150 -3.79 -0.80 4.42
CA GLY A 150 -4.67 -0.03 3.56
C GLY A 150 -5.58 0.91 4.33
N GLN A 151 -5.56 2.21 4.04
CA GLN A 151 -6.38 3.21 4.74
C GLN A 151 -7.07 4.21 3.81
N PRO A 152 -8.23 3.86 3.22
CA PRO A 152 -9.11 4.83 2.57
C PRO A 152 -9.98 5.60 3.58
N SER A 153 -10.12 6.91 3.39
CA SER A 153 -10.94 7.77 4.26
C SER A 153 -11.64 8.90 3.51
N GLY A 154 -12.79 9.34 4.03
CA GLY A 154 -13.48 10.52 3.50
C GLY A 154 -14.86 10.76 4.11
N GLU A 155 -15.40 11.98 4.00
CA GLU A 155 -16.75 12.27 4.50
C GLU A 155 -17.80 11.40 3.80
N LYS A 156 -17.71 11.30 2.47
CA LYS A 156 -18.48 10.36 1.64
C LYS A 156 -17.52 9.41 0.94
N HIS A 157 -17.44 8.18 1.42
CA HIS A 157 -16.55 7.16 0.88
C HIS A 157 -17.36 6.05 0.20
N GLN A 158 -17.05 5.79 -1.07
CA GLN A 158 -17.52 4.62 -1.81
C GLN A 158 -16.32 3.83 -2.36
N GLY A 159 -16.02 2.66 -1.83
CA GLY A 159 -14.76 2.03 -2.18
C GLY A 159 -14.40 0.76 -1.43
N SER A 160 -13.18 0.29 -1.62
CA SER A 160 -12.67 -0.87 -0.90
C SER A 160 -11.25 -0.68 -0.39
N ALA A 161 -10.92 -1.35 0.70
CA ALA A 161 -9.55 -1.56 1.15
C ALA A 161 -9.26 -3.06 1.06
N GLU A 162 -8.23 -3.46 0.33
CA GLU A 162 -7.78 -4.85 0.31
C GLU A 162 -6.28 -4.93 0.60
N GLY A 163 -5.95 -5.70 1.62
CA GLY A 163 -4.59 -6.06 1.96
C GLY A 163 -4.35 -7.53 1.72
N LYS A 164 -3.15 -7.85 1.19
CA LYS A 164 -2.61 -9.21 1.14
C LYS A 164 -1.18 -9.26 1.66
N SER A 165 -0.92 -10.10 2.66
CA SER A 165 0.42 -10.38 3.18
C SER A 165 0.71 -11.87 3.05
N ALA A 166 1.89 -12.23 2.56
CA ALA A 166 2.30 -13.62 2.42
C ALA A 166 3.74 -13.79 2.90
N GLU A 167 3.97 -14.82 3.70
CA GLU A 167 5.26 -15.10 4.32
C GLU A 167 5.60 -16.59 4.18
N HIS A 168 6.86 -16.89 3.86
CA HIS A 168 7.40 -18.23 3.85
C HIS A 168 8.77 -18.32 4.57
N GLY A 169 8.79 -19.00 5.73
CA GLY A 169 9.99 -19.34 6.49
C GLY A 169 10.42 -18.34 7.59
N GLY A 170 9.60 -17.33 7.85
CA GLY A 170 9.85 -16.17 8.69
C GLY A 170 9.04 -16.19 9.98
N LYS A 171 8.49 -15.05 10.40
CA LYS A 171 7.83 -14.94 11.72
C LYS A 171 6.40 -14.46 11.70
N SER A 172 6.04 -13.50 10.85
CA SER A 172 4.68 -12.96 10.85
C SER A 172 4.22 -12.36 9.51
N ALA A 173 2.99 -12.68 9.11
CA ALA A 173 2.24 -12.00 8.08
C ALA A 173 1.14 -11.20 8.75
N GLU A 174 1.23 -9.87 8.67
CA GLU A 174 0.25 -8.95 9.27
C GLU A 174 -0.44 -8.12 8.19
N ASN A 175 -1.74 -7.93 8.37
CA ASN A 175 -2.50 -7.01 7.53
C ASN A 175 -3.51 -6.21 8.31
N LYS A 176 -3.52 -4.90 8.07
CA LYS A 176 -4.40 -3.97 8.77
C LYS A 176 -5.03 -3.00 7.80
N ASP A 177 -6.27 -3.32 7.44
CA ASP A 177 -7.06 -2.49 6.54
C ASP A 177 -8.18 -1.80 7.32
N GLN A 178 -8.30 -0.50 7.08
CA GLN A 178 -9.24 0.36 7.80
C GLN A 178 -9.91 1.33 6.83
N SER A 179 -11.24 1.31 6.74
CA SER A 179 -11.99 2.36 6.08
C SER A 179 -12.82 3.18 7.06
N SER A 180 -12.91 4.48 6.81
CA SER A 180 -13.69 5.38 7.66
C SER A 180 -14.33 6.52 6.88
N GLY A 181 -15.58 6.85 7.21
CA GLY A 181 -16.25 8.03 6.68
C GLY A 181 -17.62 8.29 7.31
N GLU A 182 -18.14 9.51 7.25
CA GLU A 182 -19.49 9.80 7.77
C GLU A 182 -20.55 8.96 7.04
N LYS A 183 -20.42 8.87 5.71
CA LYS A 183 -21.21 8.00 4.82
C LYS A 183 -20.27 7.03 4.12
N HIS A 184 -20.26 5.78 4.56
CA HIS A 184 -19.39 4.75 4.02
C HIS A 184 -20.20 3.68 3.29
N GLN A 185 -19.85 3.43 2.02
CA GLN A 185 -20.31 2.28 1.25
C GLN A 185 -19.10 1.50 0.71
N GLY A 186 -18.91 0.25 1.10
CA GLY A 186 -17.68 -0.44 0.71
C GLY A 186 -17.33 -1.71 1.43
N SER A 187 -16.20 -2.31 1.08
CA SER A 187 -15.68 -3.50 1.74
C SER A 187 -14.24 -3.30 2.21
N VAL A 188 -13.90 -3.96 3.31
CA VAL A 188 -12.54 -4.03 3.84
C VAL A 188 -12.17 -5.51 3.94
N GLU A 189 -11.10 -5.92 3.27
CA GLU A 189 -10.64 -7.31 3.28
C GLU A 189 -9.14 -7.39 3.56
N ALA A 190 -8.79 -7.97 4.70
CA ALA A 190 -7.42 -8.16 5.16
C ALA A 190 -7.09 -9.66 5.08
N LYS A 191 -6.13 -10.04 4.22
CA LYS A 191 -5.68 -11.43 4.02
C LYS A 191 -4.24 -11.60 4.42
N SER A 192 -3.95 -12.68 5.14
CA SER A 192 -2.58 -13.09 5.45
C SER A 192 -2.42 -14.59 5.33
N ALA A 193 -1.29 -15.02 4.78
CA ALA A 193 -0.91 -16.42 4.68
C ALA A 193 0.53 -16.61 5.16
N GLU A 194 0.75 -17.57 6.04
CA GLU A 194 2.09 -17.98 6.48
C GLU A 194 2.36 -19.46 6.20
N HIS A 195 3.61 -19.75 5.82
CA HIS A 195 4.14 -21.11 5.76
C HIS A 195 5.45 -21.23 6.54
N GLY A 196 5.45 -22.01 7.62
CA GLY A 196 6.61 -22.21 8.49
C GLY A 196 6.90 -21.08 9.48
N GLY A 197 6.12 -20.00 9.45
CA GLY A 197 6.21 -18.87 10.36
C GLY A 197 5.48 -19.07 11.70
N LYS A 198 5.36 -17.99 12.48
CA LYS A 198 4.80 -18.06 13.85
C LYS A 198 3.36 -17.58 13.95
N SER A 199 2.93 -16.67 13.09
CA SER A 199 1.66 -15.95 13.25
C SER A 199 1.17 -15.28 11.97
N ALA A 200 -0.08 -15.51 11.60
CA ALA A 200 -0.82 -14.72 10.62
C ALA A 200 -1.92 -13.88 11.30
N GLU A 201 -1.74 -12.56 11.39
CA GLU A 201 -2.75 -11.64 11.96
C GLU A 201 -3.37 -10.76 10.89
N ASN A 202 -4.71 -10.68 10.89
CA ASN A 202 -5.44 -9.75 10.03
C ASN A 202 -6.46 -8.96 10.80
N LYS A 203 -6.56 -7.68 10.47
CA LYS A 203 -7.56 -6.78 11.01
C LYS A 203 -8.23 -5.96 9.91
N GLY A 204 -9.45 -6.33 9.55
CA GLY A 204 -10.33 -5.52 8.72
C GLY A 204 -11.25 -4.67 9.59
N GLN A 205 -11.28 -3.36 9.39
CA GLN A 205 -12.20 -2.47 10.10
C GLN A 205 -12.89 -1.50 9.15
N SER A 206 -14.21 -1.37 9.27
CA SER A 206 -14.97 -0.31 8.60
C SER A 206 -15.78 0.49 9.62
N SER A 207 -15.86 1.81 9.42
CA SER A 207 -16.59 2.69 10.33
C SER A 207 -17.27 3.86 9.62
N GLY A 208 -18.47 4.21 10.09
CA GLY A 208 -19.17 5.41 9.65
C GLY A 208 -20.51 5.63 10.32
N GLU A 209 -20.99 6.87 10.30
CA GLU A 209 -22.31 7.19 10.90
C GLU A 209 -23.43 6.50 10.11
N LYS A 210 -23.34 6.54 8.78
CA LYS A 210 -24.17 5.76 7.84
C LYS A 210 -23.29 4.76 7.10
N HIS A 211 -23.31 3.51 7.56
CA HIS A 211 -22.46 2.44 7.05
C HIS A 211 -23.28 1.39 6.26
N GLN A 212 -22.86 1.13 5.03
CA GLN A 212 -23.30 -0.02 4.22
C GLN A 212 -22.06 -0.73 3.67
N GLY A 213 -21.58 -1.75 4.37
CA GLY A 213 -20.34 -2.41 3.99
C GLY A 213 -20.08 -3.69 4.74
N SER A 214 -18.95 -4.31 4.43
CA SER A 214 -18.47 -5.53 5.09
C SER A 214 -17.00 -5.41 5.47
N ALA A 215 -16.62 -5.96 6.63
CA ALA A 215 -15.22 -6.11 7.03
C ALA A 215 -14.85 -7.59 7.21
N GLU A 216 -13.79 -8.03 6.57
CA GLU A 216 -13.32 -9.42 6.64
C GLU A 216 -11.82 -9.51 6.92
N GLY A 217 -11.44 -10.29 7.93
CA GLY A 217 -10.07 -10.70 8.19
C GLY A 217 -9.92 -12.21 7.96
N LYS A 218 -9.11 -12.61 6.98
CA LYS A 218 -8.87 -14.03 6.64
C LYS A 218 -7.41 -14.40 6.81
N SER A 219 -7.12 -15.29 7.76
CA SER A 219 -5.76 -15.79 8.02
C SER A 219 -5.64 -17.27 7.68
N ALA A 220 -4.54 -17.65 7.02
CA ALA A 220 -4.19 -19.04 6.73
C ALA A 220 -2.77 -19.34 7.21
N GLU A 221 -2.58 -20.52 7.81
CA GLU A 221 -1.27 -20.97 8.26
C GLU A 221 -1.00 -22.42 7.88
N HIS A 222 0.26 -22.72 7.59
CA HIS A 222 0.76 -24.08 7.47
C HIS A 222 2.08 -24.22 8.24
N GLY A 223 2.07 -25.00 9.33
CA GLY A 223 3.26 -25.25 10.17
C GLY A 223 3.52 -24.26 11.32
N GLY A 224 2.65 -23.26 11.52
CA GLY A 224 2.73 -22.22 12.57
C GLY A 224 1.82 -22.46 13.80
N LYS A 225 1.74 -21.49 14.72
CA LYS A 225 1.07 -21.63 16.02
C LYS A 225 -0.24 -20.83 16.19
N ALA A 226 -0.58 -19.84 15.37
CA ALA A 226 -1.81 -19.05 15.56
C ALA A 226 -2.20 -18.16 14.35
N ALA A 227 -3.24 -18.55 13.63
CA ALA A 227 -3.92 -17.71 12.65
C ALA A 227 -5.05 -16.91 13.34
N GLU A 228 -5.03 -15.58 13.25
CA GLU A 228 -6.10 -14.73 13.78
C GLU A 228 -6.62 -13.75 12.73
N GLY A 229 -7.92 -13.83 12.42
CA GLY A 229 -8.63 -12.86 11.60
C GLY A 229 -9.66 -12.11 12.44
N LYS A 230 -9.51 -10.79 12.54
CA LYS A 230 -10.42 -9.89 13.25
C LYS A 230 -11.15 -9.00 12.25
N SER A 231 -12.46 -8.92 12.41
CA SER A 231 -13.34 -8.00 11.68
C SER A 231 -14.08 -7.09 12.64
N ALA A 232 -14.19 -5.80 12.31
CA ALA A 232 -15.03 -4.87 13.05
C ALA A 232 -15.78 -3.94 12.11
N GLU A 233 -17.08 -3.82 12.33
CA GLU A 233 -17.96 -2.90 11.62
C GLU A 233 -18.63 -1.99 12.65
N HIS A 234 -18.48 -0.67 12.49
CA HIS A 234 -19.13 0.32 13.34
C HIS A 234 -20.03 1.23 12.52
N GLY A 235 -21.35 1.05 12.67
CA GLY A 235 -22.38 1.81 11.96
C GLY A 235 -23.59 2.09 12.83
N GLY A 236 -24.00 3.36 12.92
CA GLY A 236 -25.21 3.76 13.65
C GLY A 236 -26.46 3.16 13.00
N LYS A 237 -27.36 2.61 13.82
CA LYS A 237 -28.68 2.14 13.39
C LYS A 237 -29.35 3.22 12.54
N SER A 238 -29.85 2.86 11.37
CA SER A 238 -30.88 3.65 10.69
C SER A 238 -32.00 3.93 11.69
N ALA A 239 -32.20 5.20 12.04
CA ALA A 239 -33.49 5.60 12.58
C ALA A 239 -34.49 5.43 11.45
N GLU A 240 -35.27 4.36 11.47
CA GLU A 240 -36.62 4.39 10.92
C GLU A 240 -37.41 5.42 11.75
N GLY A 241 -38.01 6.40 11.09
CA GLY A 241 -38.81 7.46 11.70
C GLY A 241 -39.00 8.62 10.75
#